data_AF-A0A9D7QM61-F1
#
_entry.id   AF-A0A9D7QM61-F1
#
_cell.length_a   1.000
_cell.length_b   1.000
_cell.length_c   1.000
_cell.angle_alpha   90.00
_cell.angle_beta   90.00
_cell.angle_gamma   90.00
#
_symmetry.space_group_name_H-M   'P 1'
#
loop_
_entity.id
_entity.type
_entity.pdbx_description
1 polymer ?
#
loop_
_entity_poly.entity_id
_entity_poly.type
_entity_poly.pdbx_seq_one_letter_code
_entity_poly.pdbx_strand_id
1 'polypeptide(L)'
;MYGTLLASARLWRRLLKKPVFIGVTGSAGKTMTKELMLGMLSQKGKGIGNFSSYNNIEEIAKPMLRLRPTHSFFVTELTGDKPNAMDKPLALVQPGIGIVTVVRDDHSSKEYPREAIAQEKGKLIASLPATGTAVLNADDELVLAMAAKSVARVITYGLSPNAELRAEDVSSVWPERLQMTLVRGSERVKLRTQLCGTHWVPSVLGAIGGGLAAGMTLAECAKGIASVAPFDGRMQPVTTPDGVTFIRDEWKGTLWTVKASFAFIEVAQAKRKIIVIGTLADCGSGAPQKLTQIAKLAQQIADHTVFVGHWASNVLKARKPGEDKLRAFSRVRDATEYVNSITREGDLILLKGTSKQDHLIRIILARNGEVACWRDNCNRSLFCNECPDLNKPSGAPKATSQAMFQHSPSDSRHVEIGQQIIVGLGNPEAKYANTPHNIGYEVVDQLAASLNLIWGTTSEAWVARGSSKGRAVCLIKVRMPMNGIGAGLEDLAKSMAFSPENCVLVYDDLDLQIGTVKSRLNGGAGGHRGVASILEAFQTDAIRRVKVGVGKAGEELDHVNYVPARVKVVVASVMQPTAE
;
A
#
# COMPACT_ATOMS: atom_id res chain seq x y z
N MET A 1 -22.50 28.16 8.28
CA MET A 1 -23.05 26.80 8.07
C MET A 1 -22.57 25.81 9.15
N TYR A 2 -21.27 25.69 9.42
CA TYR A 2 -20.72 24.72 10.39
C TYR A 2 -21.17 24.94 11.86
N GLY A 3 -21.24 26.19 12.32
CA GLY A 3 -21.71 26.48 13.69
C GLY A 3 -23.16 26.03 13.93
N THR A 4 -24.02 26.14 12.92
CA THR A 4 -25.42 25.73 12.99
C THR A 4 -25.56 24.21 13.14
N LEU A 5 -24.80 23.43 12.37
CA LEU A 5 -24.83 21.95 12.44
C LEU A 5 -24.51 21.46 13.85
N LEU A 6 -23.41 21.94 14.44
CA LEU A 6 -22.97 21.50 15.77
C LEU A 6 -23.92 21.98 16.87
N ALA A 7 -24.46 23.19 16.76
CA ALA A 7 -25.47 23.69 17.71
C ALA A 7 -26.74 22.84 17.69
N SER A 8 -27.27 22.53 16.50
CA SER A 8 -28.43 21.64 16.33
C SER A 8 -28.15 20.25 16.88
N ALA A 9 -26.96 19.70 16.61
CA ALA A 9 -26.57 18.38 17.09
C ALA A 9 -26.48 18.33 18.62
N ARG A 10 -25.93 19.36 19.27
CA ARG A 10 -25.90 19.48 20.75
C ARG A 10 -27.30 19.58 21.35
N LEU A 11 -28.18 20.37 20.75
CA LEU A 11 -29.57 20.48 21.20
C LEU A 11 -30.28 19.13 21.08
N TRP A 12 -30.13 18.46 19.94
CA TRP A 12 -30.72 17.15 19.69
C TRP A 12 -30.22 16.08 20.66
N ARG A 13 -28.91 16.05 20.94
CA ARG A 13 -28.30 15.13 21.91
C ARG A 13 -28.97 15.21 23.29
N ARG A 14 -29.35 16.41 23.76
CA ARG A 14 -30.01 16.60 25.07
C ARG A 14 -31.39 15.96 25.14
N LEU A 15 -32.09 15.87 24.01
CA LEU A 15 -33.43 15.28 23.88
C LEU A 15 -33.39 13.75 23.76
N LEU A 16 -32.26 13.19 23.32
CA LEU A 16 -32.07 11.74 23.19
C LEU A 16 -31.73 11.09 24.55
N LYS A 17 -32.77 10.67 25.29
CA LYS A 17 -32.62 10.02 26.60
C LYS A 17 -32.49 8.51 26.55
N LYS A 18 -33.13 7.86 25.57
CA LYS A 18 -33.15 6.40 25.43
C LYS A 18 -31.86 5.81 24.83
N PRO A 19 -31.26 6.38 23.75
CA PRO A 19 -30.09 5.76 23.14
C PRO A 19 -28.88 5.78 24.07
N VAL A 20 -28.18 4.66 24.17
CA VAL A 20 -26.87 4.60 24.83
C VAL A 20 -25.80 5.12 23.87
N PHE A 21 -25.05 6.14 24.29
CA PHE A 21 -23.97 6.73 23.50
C PHE A 21 -22.64 6.05 23.86
N ILE A 22 -21.98 5.49 22.85
CA ILE A 22 -20.75 4.70 22.98
C ILE A 22 -19.65 5.39 22.18
N GLY A 23 -18.56 5.74 22.86
CA GLY A 23 -17.35 6.29 22.26
C GLY A 23 -16.24 5.24 22.17
N VAL A 24 -15.59 5.14 21.01
CA VAL A 24 -14.46 4.23 20.79
C VAL A 24 -13.21 5.03 20.44
N THR A 25 -12.10 4.82 21.14
CA THR A 25 -10.81 5.45 20.84
C THR A 25 -9.63 4.47 20.90
N GLY A 26 -8.46 4.96 20.51
CA GLY A 26 -7.20 4.22 20.44
C GLY A 26 -6.37 4.60 19.21
N SER A 27 -5.16 4.06 19.11
CA SER A 27 -4.28 4.21 17.95
C SER A 27 -4.73 3.31 16.80
N ALA A 28 -5.08 2.05 17.10
CA ALA A 28 -5.52 1.04 16.12
C ALA A 28 -6.83 0.37 16.53
N GLY A 29 -7.51 -0.33 15.62
CA GLY A 29 -8.70 -1.16 15.95
C GLY A 29 -10.02 -0.41 16.15
N LYS A 30 -10.01 0.93 16.28
CA LYS A 30 -11.20 1.78 16.47
C LYS A 30 -12.38 1.46 15.53
N THR A 31 -12.13 1.53 14.23
CA THR A 31 -13.17 1.29 13.21
C THR A 31 -13.73 -0.11 13.31
N MET A 32 -12.88 -1.11 13.50
CA MET A 32 -13.32 -2.49 13.65
C MET A 32 -14.16 -2.69 14.90
N THR A 33 -13.75 -2.14 16.05
CA THR A 33 -14.54 -2.20 17.29
C THR A 33 -15.89 -1.50 17.12
N LYS A 34 -15.92 -0.30 16.53
CA LYS A 34 -17.16 0.45 16.27
C LYS A 34 -18.11 -0.34 15.37
N GLU A 35 -17.62 -0.90 14.27
CA GLU A 35 -18.47 -1.65 13.35
C GLU A 35 -18.94 -2.99 13.94
N LEU A 36 -18.08 -3.69 14.68
CA LEU A 36 -18.47 -4.90 15.45
C LEU A 36 -19.57 -4.57 16.48
N MET A 37 -19.46 -3.43 17.16
CA MET A 37 -20.49 -2.93 18.07
C MET A 37 -21.81 -2.64 17.35
N LEU A 38 -21.77 -1.96 16.20
CA LEU A 38 -22.97 -1.67 15.41
C LEU A 38 -23.68 -2.97 14.98
N GLY A 39 -22.93 -3.94 14.44
CA GLY A 39 -23.46 -5.23 14.02
C GLY A 39 -24.01 -6.06 15.19
N MET A 40 -23.27 -6.15 16.29
CA MET A 40 -23.68 -6.90 17.48
C MET A 40 -24.92 -6.30 18.14
N LEU A 41 -24.94 -4.98 18.37
CA LEU A 41 -26.06 -4.30 19.02
C LEU A 41 -27.33 -4.24 18.16
N SER A 42 -27.19 -4.34 16.83
CA SER A 42 -28.33 -4.37 15.91
C SER A 42 -29.30 -5.54 16.19
N GLN A 43 -28.81 -6.61 16.81
CA GLN A 43 -29.61 -7.76 17.25
C GLN A 43 -30.56 -7.43 18.42
N LYS A 44 -30.31 -6.34 19.15
CA LYS A 44 -31.10 -5.91 20.32
C LYS A 44 -31.95 -4.67 20.06
N GLY A 45 -31.64 -3.90 19.02
CA GLY A 45 -32.40 -2.72 18.67
C GLY A 45 -31.82 -1.94 17.51
N LYS A 46 -32.49 -0.85 17.14
CA LYS A 46 -32.02 0.04 16.07
C LYS A 46 -31.05 1.06 16.63
N GLY A 47 -29.97 1.35 15.91
CA GLY A 47 -29.01 2.39 16.26
C GLY A 47 -28.22 2.83 15.04
N ILE A 48 -27.39 3.86 15.21
CA ILE A 48 -26.60 4.47 14.12
C ILE A 48 -25.19 4.74 14.62
N GLY A 49 -24.21 4.78 13.73
CA GLY A 49 -22.87 5.30 14.01
C GLY A 49 -22.34 6.19 12.89
N ASN A 50 -21.13 6.71 13.08
CA ASN A 50 -20.42 7.44 12.01
C ASN A 50 -20.02 6.50 10.87
N PHE A 51 -20.10 7.00 9.64
CA PHE A 51 -19.82 6.20 8.43
C PHE A 51 -18.32 5.92 8.31
N SER A 52 -17.96 4.65 8.11
CA SER A 52 -16.57 4.22 7.89
C SER A 52 -15.60 4.79 8.96
N SER A 53 -14.36 5.08 8.61
CA SER A 53 -13.37 5.71 9.50
C SER A 53 -13.49 7.23 9.59
N TYR A 54 -14.59 7.84 9.16
CA TYR A 54 -14.77 9.30 9.19
C TYR A 54 -15.18 9.77 10.59
N ASN A 55 -14.27 10.46 11.27
CA ASN A 55 -14.34 10.73 12.71
C ASN A 55 -14.11 12.21 13.06
N ASN A 56 -14.13 13.12 12.08
CA ASN A 56 -14.20 14.55 12.38
C ASN A 56 -15.56 14.89 13.01
N ILE A 57 -15.63 16.01 13.71
CA ILE A 57 -16.81 16.36 14.50
C ILE A 57 -18.07 16.52 13.65
N GLU A 58 -17.93 16.96 12.39
CA GLU A 58 -19.03 17.08 11.44
C GLU A 58 -19.61 15.72 11.04
N GLU A 59 -18.75 14.73 10.77
CA GLU A 59 -19.12 13.36 10.41
C GLU A 59 -19.66 12.56 11.61
N ILE A 60 -19.41 13.02 12.84
CA ILE A 60 -20.10 12.54 14.05
C ILE A 60 -21.47 13.22 14.20
N ALA A 61 -21.56 14.53 13.95
CA ALA A 61 -22.79 15.30 14.13
C ALA A 61 -23.89 14.90 13.12
N LYS A 62 -23.55 14.68 11.85
CA LYS A 62 -24.49 14.28 10.79
C LYS A 62 -25.31 13.02 11.13
N PRO A 63 -24.73 11.87 11.49
CA PRO A 63 -25.50 10.69 11.87
C PRO A 63 -26.23 10.88 13.21
N MET A 64 -25.69 11.66 14.14
CA MET A 64 -26.37 11.96 15.40
C MET A 64 -27.69 12.70 15.17
N LEU A 65 -27.73 13.64 14.22
CA LEU A 65 -28.97 14.32 13.81
C LEU A 65 -29.99 13.38 13.13
N ARG A 66 -29.58 12.20 12.67
CA ARG A 66 -30.46 11.16 12.10
C ARG A 66 -30.98 10.18 13.16
N LEU A 67 -30.48 10.24 14.40
CA LEU A 67 -30.99 9.40 15.48
C LEU A 67 -32.43 9.77 15.79
N ARG A 68 -33.26 8.74 16.01
CA ARG A 68 -34.63 8.89 16.50
C ARG A 68 -34.68 8.58 17.99
N PRO A 69 -35.58 9.20 18.78
CA PRO A 69 -35.74 8.89 20.20
C PRO A 69 -36.04 7.40 20.50
N THR A 70 -36.55 6.66 19.52
CA THR A 70 -36.84 5.22 19.64
C THR A 70 -35.62 4.32 19.51
N HIS A 71 -34.51 4.82 18.94
CA HIS A 71 -33.26 4.06 18.80
C HIS A 71 -32.68 3.70 20.17
N SER A 72 -31.92 2.60 20.19
CA SER A 72 -31.34 2.02 21.41
C SER A 72 -29.89 2.44 21.63
N PHE A 73 -29.16 2.79 20.57
CA PHE A 73 -27.73 3.12 20.71
C PHE A 73 -27.22 4.07 19.63
N PHE A 74 -26.10 4.72 19.94
CA PHE A 74 -25.24 5.44 19.01
C PHE A 74 -23.77 5.07 19.26
N VAL A 75 -23.08 4.55 18.25
CA VAL A 75 -21.66 4.15 18.37
C VAL A 75 -20.80 5.04 17.50
N THR A 76 -19.79 5.67 18.06
CA THR A 76 -18.90 6.54 17.29
C THR A 76 -17.44 6.33 17.62
N GLU A 77 -16.60 6.42 16.60
CA GLU A 77 -15.16 6.60 16.79
C GLU A 77 -14.86 8.04 17.21
N LEU A 78 -13.98 8.19 18.19
CA LEU A 78 -13.48 9.47 18.70
C LEU A 78 -11.97 9.47 18.61
N THR A 79 -11.44 10.40 17.82
CA THR A 79 -9.99 10.51 17.58
C THR A 79 -9.45 11.85 18.04
N GLY A 80 -8.36 11.76 18.80
CA GLY A 80 -7.51 12.88 19.16
C GLY A 80 -6.12 12.33 19.47
N ASP A 81 -5.11 12.90 18.79
CA ASP A 81 -3.69 12.61 19.00
C ASP A 81 -2.91 13.88 19.40
N LYS A 82 -3.58 15.03 19.38
CA LYS A 82 -3.04 16.33 19.78
C LYS A 82 -3.77 16.83 21.03
N PRO A 83 -3.12 17.65 21.87
CA PRO A 83 -3.77 18.26 23.02
C PRO A 83 -5.11 18.91 22.65
N ASN A 84 -6.14 18.61 23.43
CA ASN A 84 -7.49 19.19 23.34
C ASN A 84 -8.31 18.80 22.10
N ALA A 85 -7.83 17.82 21.32
CA ALA A 85 -8.55 17.30 20.17
C ALA A 85 -9.84 16.55 20.55
N MET A 86 -9.89 15.92 21.73
CA MET A 86 -11.03 15.15 22.23
C MET A 86 -12.11 16.03 22.88
N ASP A 87 -11.78 17.26 23.29
CA ASP A 87 -12.66 18.11 24.11
C ASP A 87 -13.99 18.41 23.39
N LYS A 88 -13.93 18.87 22.13
CA LYS A 88 -15.12 19.21 21.36
C LYS A 88 -15.99 17.98 21.01
N PRO A 89 -15.42 16.86 20.52
CA PRO A 89 -16.19 15.63 20.30
C PRO A 89 -16.83 15.08 21.59
N LEU A 90 -16.12 15.08 22.72
CA LEU A 90 -16.66 14.59 23.99
C LEU A 90 -17.80 15.47 24.51
N ALA A 91 -17.66 16.79 24.42
CA ALA A 91 -18.72 17.73 24.78
C ALA A 91 -19.98 17.56 23.91
N LEU A 92 -19.83 17.11 22.65
CA LEU A 92 -20.94 16.84 21.74
C LEU A 92 -21.62 15.49 22.03
N VAL A 93 -20.83 14.43 22.16
CA VAL A 93 -21.35 13.05 22.21
C VAL A 93 -21.80 12.65 23.61
N GLN A 94 -21.11 13.12 24.65
CA GLN A 94 -21.35 12.75 26.05
C GLN A 94 -21.58 11.23 26.22
N PRO A 95 -20.56 10.39 25.99
CA PRO A 95 -20.69 8.94 26.03
C PRO A 95 -21.07 8.43 27.42
N GLY A 96 -21.93 7.42 27.47
CA GLY A 96 -22.16 6.61 28.68
C GLY A 96 -21.23 5.39 28.74
N ILE A 97 -20.71 4.95 27.60
CA ILE A 97 -19.74 3.86 27.50
C ILE A 97 -18.52 4.38 26.73
N GLY A 98 -17.33 4.17 27.28
CA GLY A 98 -16.06 4.55 26.65
C GLY A 98 -15.16 3.34 26.46
N ILE A 99 -14.78 3.05 25.22
CA ILE A 99 -13.94 1.90 24.86
C ILE A 99 -12.57 2.42 24.40
N VAL A 100 -11.50 1.93 25.01
CA VAL A 100 -10.13 2.19 24.57
C VAL A 100 -9.50 0.90 24.06
N THR A 101 -9.03 0.92 22.82
CA THR A 101 -8.49 -0.25 22.12
C THR A 101 -7.02 -0.50 22.45
N VAL A 102 -6.10 0.27 21.86
CA VAL A 102 -4.66 0.22 22.16
C VAL A 102 -4.08 1.62 22.04
N VAL A 103 -2.95 1.88 22.69
CA VAL A 103 -2.12 3.06 22.43
C VAL A 103 -0.81 2.59 21.81
N ARG A 104 -0.50 3.08 20.62
CA ARG A 104 0.70 2.75 19.84
C ARG A 104 1.35 4.04 19.34
N ASP A 105 2.56 3.92 18.81
CA ASP A 105 3.37 5.02 18.29
C ASP A 105 2.85 5.65 16.99
N ASP A 106 1.66 5.23 16.52
CA ASP A 106 0.94 5.92 15.46
C ASP A 106 0.77 7.39 15.82
N HIS A 107 1.23 8.27 14.94
CA HIS A 107 1.20 9.73 15.11
C HIS A 107 2.08 10.27 16.26
N SER A 108 2.92 9.44 16.87
CA SER A 108 3.91 9.93 17.84
C SER A 108 4.98 10.77 17.16
N SER A 109 5.45 11.78 17.89
CA SER A 109 6.58 12.61 17.50
C SER A 109 7.39 12.96 18.74
N LYS A 110 8.55 13.60 18.57
CA LYS A 110 9.31 14.14 19.71
C LYS A 110 8.48 15.13 20.55
N GLU A 111 7.54 15.83 19.90
CA GLU A 111 6.65 16.81 20.53
C GLU A 111 5.42 16.17 21.20
N TYR A 112 4.96 15.03 20.67
CA TYR A 112 3.81 14.30 21.17
C TYR A 112 4.17 12.82 21.39
N PRO A 113 4.77 12.49 22.55
CA PRO A 113 5.12 11.11 22.86
C PRO A 113 3.87 10.25 23.14
N ARG A 114 4.06 8.92 23.19
CA ARG A 114 2.99 7.94 23.35
C ARG A 114 2.15 8.18 24.62
N GLU A 115 2.76 8.66 25.68
CA GLU A 115 2.10 9.03 26.94
C GLU A 115 1.17 10.22 26.79
N ALA A 116 1.56 11.23 26.00
CA ALA A 116 0.70 12.38 25.71
C ALA A 116 -0.52 11.95 24.88
N ILE A 117 -0.31 11.04 23.92
CA ILE A 117 -1.39 10.42 23.14
C ILE A 117 -2.33 9.64 24.07
N ALA A 118 -1.79 8.87 25.02
CA ALA A 118 -2.58 8.15 26.01
C ALA A 118 -3.38 9.10 26.91
N GLN A 119 -2.79 10.21 27.36
CA GLN A 119 -3.48 11.22 28.16
C GLN A 119 -4.65 11.85 27.41
N GLU A 120 -4.45 12.24 26.15
CA GLU A 120 -5.50 12.82 25.32
C GLU A 120 -6.65 11.83 25.09
N LYS A 121 -6.35 10.58 24.74
CA LYS A 121 -7.37 9.52 24.58
C LYS A 121 -8.08 9.18 25.89
N GLY A 122 -7.36 9.23 27.00
CA GLY A 122 -7.87 9.01 28.35
C GLY A 122 -8.94 10.02 28.77
N LYS A 123 -9.04 11.19 28.11
CA LYS A 123 -10.15 12.13 28.32
C LYS A 123 -11.52 11.51 28.06
N LEU A 124 -11.63 10.55 27.14
CA LEU A 124 -12.87 9.79 26.95
C LEU A 124 -13.30 9.12 28.25
N ILE A 125 -12.37 8.43 28.89
CA ILE A 125 -12.61 7.66 30.11
C ILE A 125 -12.88 8.59 31.30
N ALA A 126 -12.09 9.66 31.43
CA ALA A 126 -12.30 10.67 32.46
C ALA A 126 -13.65 11.43 32.32
N SER A 127 -14.20 11.51 31.10
CA SER A 127 -15.48 12.18 30.84
C SER A 127 -16.72 11.34 31.15
N LEU A 128 -16.56 10.05 31.45
CA LEU A 128 -17.69 9.16 31.70
C LEU A 128 -18.41 9.53 33.01
N PRO A 129 -19.75 9.51 33.04
CA PRO A 129 -20.49 9.70 34.28
C PRO A 129 -20.30 8.51 35.23
N ALA A 130 -20.57 8.67 36.53
CA ALA A 130 -20.49 7.59 37.51
C ALA A 130 -21.40 6.38 37.17
N THR A 131 -22.50 6.62 36.45
CA THR A 131 -23.40 5.57 35.93
C THR A 131 -22.91 4.92 34.63
N GLY A 132 -21.82 5.43 34.05
CA GLY A 132 -21.23 4.94 32.81
C GLY A 132 -20.37 3.70 33.00
N THR A 133 -19.70 3.27 31.93
CA THR A 133 -18.74 2.17 31.98
C THR A 133 -17.54 2.40 31.05
N ALA A 134 -16.34 2.26 31.61
CA ALA A 134 -15.07 2.23 30.90
C ALA A 134 -14.74 0.79 30.49
N VAL A 135 -14.37 0.58 29.23
CA VAL A 135 -13.96 -0.72 28.69
C VAL A 135 -12.52 -0.61 28.21
N LEU A 136 -11.60 -1.24 28.93
CA LEU A 136 -10.16 -0.98 28.83
C LEU A 136 -9.37 -2.25 28.50
N ASN A 137 -8.48 -2.15 27.52
CA ASN A 137 -7.55 -3.22 27.20
C ASN A 137 -6.48 -3.37 28.28
N ALA A 138 -6.47 -4.51 28.97
CA ALA A 138 -5.51 -4.85 30.00
C ALA A 138 -4.15 -5.27 29.44
N ASP A 139 -4.05 -5.59 28.14
CA ASP A 139 -2.79 -5.96 27.48
C ASP A 139 -1.95 -4.72 27.09
N ASP A 140 -2.47 -3.51 27.32
CA ASP A 140 -1.76 -2.24 27.07
C ASP A 140 -1.71 -1.44 28.38
N GLU A 141 -0.53 -1.34 28.98
CA GLU A 141 -0.33 -0.71 30.29
C GLU A 141 -0.82 0.74 30.34
N LEU A 142 -0.65 1.50 29.26
CA LEU A 142 -1.12 2.90 29.18
C LEU A 142 -2.65 2.98 29.15
N VAL A 143 -3.31 1.98 28.56
CA VAL A 143 -4.77 1.88 28.54
C VAL A 143 -5.28 1.44 29.91
N LEU A 144 -4.66 0.42 30.51
CA LEU A 144 -5.04 -0.08 31.83
C LEU A 144 -4.91 1.02 32.90
N ALA A 145 -3.85 1.83 32.84
CA ALA A 145 -3.62 2.96 33.74
C ALA A 145 -4.74 4.04 33.67
N MET A 146 -5.54 4.07 32.60
CA MET A 146 -6.69 4.98 32.51
C MET A 146 -7.81 4.63 33.51
N ALA A 147 -7.83 3.40 34.04
CA ALA A 147 -8.81 2.99 35.05
C ALA A 147 -8.80 3.91 36.28
N ALA A 148 -7.61 4.33 36.74
CA ALA A 148 -7.45 5.21 37.89
C ALA A 148 -8.02 6.63 37.67
N LYS A 149 -8.34 7.00 36.44
CA LYS A 149 -8.91 8.31 36.06
C LYS A 149 -10.44 8.28 35.88
N SER A 150 -11.07 7.13 36.10
CA SER A 150 -12.50 6.93 35.93
C SER A 150 -13.20 6.82 37.28
N VAL A 151 -14.34 7.51 37.42
CA VAL A 151 -15.31 7.24 38.50
C VAL A 151 -16.36 6.21 38.09
N ALA A 152 -16.43 5.89 36.79
CA ALA A 152 -17.35 4.92 36.22
C ALA A 152 -16.87 3.48 36.48
N ARG A 153 -17.80 2.52 36.38
CA ARG A 153 -17.47 1.08 36.39
C ARG A 153 -16.42 0.77 35.32
N VAL A 154 -15.45 -0.08 35.63
CA VAL A 154 -14.44 -0.54 34.67
C VAL A 154 -14.69 -2.00 34.33
N ILE A 155 -14.65 -2.33 33.03
CA ILE A 155 -14.55 -3.69 32.50
C ILE A 155 -13.21 -3.79 31.79
N THR A 156 -12.29 -4.60 32.31
CA THR A 156 -11.01 -4.87 31.64
C THR A 156 -11.16 -6.04 30.67
N TYR A 157 -10.46 -5.99 29.55
CA TYR A 157 -10.43 -7.09 28.59
C TYR A 157 -9.01 -7.35 28.06
N GLY A 158 -8.73 -8.57 27.60
CA GLY A 158 -7.45 -8.89 26.98
C GLY A 158 -7.12 -10.38 26.98
N LEU A 159 -5.88 -10.70 26.68
CA LEU A 159 -5.28 -12.02 26.89
C LEU A 159 -4.71 -12.17 28.30
N SER A 160 -4.45 -11.05 28.98
CA SER A 160 -3.97 -11.02 30.36
C SER A 160 -4.86 -11.83 31.31
N PRO A 161 -4.27 -12.66 32.20
CA PRO A 161 -5.03 -13.44 33.18
C PRO A 161 -5.79 -12.55 34.18
N ASN A 162 -5.37 -11.29 34.33
CA ASN A 162 -5.98 -10.33 35.26
C ASN A 162 -7.14 -9.53 34.63
N ALA A 163 -7.46 -9.75 33.35
CA ALA A 163 -8.59 -9.08 32.71
C ALA A 163 -9.92 -9.74 33.12
N GLU A 164 -10.98 -8.94 33.29
CA GLU A 164 -12.33 -9.44 33.60
C GLU A 164 -12.89 -10.27 32.45
N LEU A 165 -12.75 -9.79 31.21
CA LEU A 165 -13.14 -10.45 29.98
C LEU A 165 -11.90 -10.95 29.22
N ARG A 166 -11.72 -12.26 29.13
CA ARG A 166 -10.54 -12.87 28.51
C ARG A 166 -10.86 -13.61 27.23
N ALA A 167 -9.87 -13.72 26.35
CA ALA A 167 -9.85 -14.71 25.29
C ALA A 167 -8.78 -15.77 25.58
N GLU A 168 -9.19 -17.04 25.53
CA GLU A 168 -8.34 -18.23 25.55
C GLU A 168 -8.49 -18.98 24.22
N ASP A 169 -7.62 -19.98 23.98
CA ASP A 169 -7.66 -20.86 22.80
C ASP A 169 -7.74 -20.10 21.46
N VAL A 170 -7.07 -18.94 21.37
CA VAL A 170 -7.13 -18.05 20.21
C VAL A 170 -6.44 -18.70 19.01
N SER A 171 -7.15 -18.81 17.90
CA SER A 171 -6.58 -19.28 16.64
C SER A 171 -7.23 -18.58 15.43
N SER A 172 -6.44 -18.41 14.37
CA SER A 172 -6.93 -17.98 13.06
C SER A 172 -5.94 -18.47 12.01
N VAL A 173 -6.22 -19.64 11.46
CA VAL A 173 -5.39 -20.34 10.48
C VAL A 173 -6.30 -20.60 9.29
N TRP A 174 -6.06 -19.98 8.14
CA TRP A 174 -6.92 -20.17 6.96
C TRP A 174 -7.01 -21.68 6.59
N PRO A 175 -8.20 -22.22 6.24
CA PRO A 175 -9.48 -21.51 5.99
C PRO A 175 -10.28 -21.08 7.23
N GLU A 176 -9.88 -21.50 8.42
CA GLU A 176 -10.54 -21.15 9.68
C GLU A 176 -10.37 -19.65 9.99
N ARG A 177 -11.52 -19.03 10.28
CA ARG A 177 -11.59 -17.63 10.72
C ARG A 177 -11.10 -17.50 12.16
N LEU A 178 -11.05 -16.27 12.67
CA LEU A 178 -10.69 -16.00 14.06
C LEU A 178 -11.72 -16.65 14.98
N GLN A 179 -11.23 -17.55 15.83
CA GLN A 179 -11.97 -18.24 16.87
C GLN A 179 -11.25 -18.13 18.21
N MET A 180 -12.02 -18.16 19.28
CA MET A 180 -11.53 -18.06 20.66
C MET A 180 -12.56 -18.59 21.65
N THR A 181 -12.12 -18.92 22.85
CA THR A 181 -12.99 -19.13 24.00
C THR A 181 -13.04 -17.84 24.82
N LEU A 182 -14.22 -17.23 24.91
CA LEU A 182 -14.46 -16.09 25.79
C LEU A 182 -14.60 -16.59 27.23
N VAL A 183 -13.94 -15.93 28.17
CA VAL A 183 -13.97 -16.30 29.60
C VAL A 183 -14.27 -15.07 30.44
N ARG A 184 -15.24 -15.18 31.35
CA ARG A 184 -15.56 -14.15 32.33
C ARG A 184 -16.05 -14.79 33.63
N GLY A 185 -15.24 -14.70 34.69
CA GLY A 185 -15.47 -15.50 35.90
C GLY A 185 -15.48 -16.99 35.58
N SER A 186 -16.55 -17.70 35.92
CA SER A 186 -16.76 -19.11 35.58
C SER A 186 -17.42 -19.34 34.21
N GLU A 187 -17.95 -18.29 33.57
CA GLU A 187 -18.63 -18.41 32.28
C GLU A 187 -17.61 -18.60 31.15
N ARG A 188 -17.86 -19.58 30.28
CA ARG A 188 -17.04 -19.87 29.09
C ARG A 188 -17.94 -20.00 27.86
N VAL A 189 -17.65 -19.22 26.82
CA VAL A 189 -18.42 -19.21 25.56
C VAL A 189 -17.48 -19.33 24.37
N LYS A 190 -17.68 -20.34 23.53
CA LYS A 190 -16.93 -20.46 22.27
C LYS A 190 -17.43 -19.43 21.27
N LEU A 191 -16.51 -18.67 20.67
CA LEU A 191 -16.79 -17.69 19.64
C LEU A 191 -16.06 -18.05 18.35
N ARG A 192 -16.81 -18.14 17.25
CA ARG A 192 -16.28 -18.15 15.89
C ARG A 192 -16.74 -16.89 15.17
N THR A 193 -15.80 -16.05 14.80
CA THR A 193 -16.07 -14.82 14.05
C THR A 193 -15.97 -15.09 12.54
N GLN A 194 -16.27 -14.08 11.71
CA GLN A 194 -15.98 -14.13 10.28
C GLN A 194 -14.63 -13.48 9.91
N LEU A 195 -13.92 -12.92 10.89
CA LEU A 195 -12.70 -12.13 10.69
C LEU A 195 -11.47 -13.02 10.43
N CYS A 196 -10.47 -12.49 9.73
CA CYS A 196 -9.19 -13.18 9.50
C CYS A 196 -8.05 -12.50 10.28
N GLY A 197 -7.32 -13.28 11.08
CA GLY A 197 -6.15 -12.84 11.83
C GLY A 197 -6.42 -12.59 13.32
N THR A 198 -5.49 -13.03 14.16
CA THR A 198 -5.54 -12.90 15.63
C THR A 198 -5.35 -11.47 16.13
N HIS A 199 -4.80 -10.58 15.30
CA HIS A 199 -4.64 -9.16 15.62
C HIS A 199 -5.98 -8.43 15.82
N TRP A 200 -7.12 -9.03 15.45
CA TRP A 200 -8.46 -8.49 15.73
C TRP A 200 -8.99 -8.81 17.13
N VAL A 201 -8.33 -9.67 17.91
CA VAL A 201 -8.78 -10.03 19.28
C VAL A 201 -9.08 -8.80 20.14
N PRO A 202 -8.22 -7.76 20.22
CA PRO A 202 -8.53 -6.58 21.02
C PRO A 202 -9.79 -5.85 20.54
N SER A 203 -10.02 -5.80 19.22
CA SER A 203 -11.21 -5.15 18.67
C SER A 203 -12.49 -5.93 18.97
N VAL A 204 -12.42 -7.27 18.90
CA VAL A 204 -13.53 -8.18 19.24
C VAL A 204 -13.86 -8.11 20.73
N LEU A 205 -12.86 -8.24 21.59
CA LEU A 205 -13.05 -8.16 23.04
C LEU A 205 -13.51 -6.77 23.50
N GLY A 206 -12.97 -5.70 22.92
CA GLY A 206 -13.43 -4.34 23.20
C GLY A 206 -14.90 -4.14 22.82
N ALA A 207 -15.35 -4.70 21.68
CA ALA A 207 -16.76 -4.67 21.30
C ALA A 207 -17.61 -5.51 22.27
N ILE A 208 -17.21 -6.73 22.62
CA ILE A 208 -17.93 -7.57 23.59
C ILE A 208 -18.04 -6.86 24.95
N GLY A 209 -16.97 -6.26 25.45
CA GLY A 209 -16.98 -5.45 26.67
C GLY A 209 -17.97 -4.27 26.59
N GLY A 210 -18.04 -3.61 25.43
CA GLY A 210 -19.05 -2.58 25.15
C GLY A 210 -20.49 -3.12 25.14
N GLY A 211 -20.71 -4.32 24.60
CA GLY A 211 -22.01 -5.00 24.63
C GLY A 211 -22.45 -5.39 26.04
N LEU A 212 -21.52 -5.92 26.84
CA LEU A 212 -21.75 -6.22 28.26
C LEU A 212 -22.11 -4.94 29.04
N ALA A 213 -21.39 -3.84 28.79
CA ALA A 213 -21.70 -2.54 29.37
C ALA A 213 -23.08 -2.00 28.92
N ALA A 214 -23.53 -2.35 27.72
CA ALA A 214 -24.86 -2.03 27.21
C ALA A 214 -25.96 -3.01 27.68
N GLY A 215 -25.63 -3.97 28.55
CA GLY A 215 -26.58 -4.90 29.17
C GLY A 215 -26.83 -6.21 28.42
N MET A 216 -25.99 -6.56 27.43
CA MET A 216 -26.05 -7.88 26.79
C MET A 216 -25.37 -8.95 27.65
N THR A 217 -25.79 -10.20 27.50
CA THR A 217 -25.07 -11.35 28.09
C THR A 217 -23.84 -11.72 27.25
N LEU A 218 -22.88 -12.46 27.82
CA LEU A 218 -21.69 -12.90 27.08
C LEU A 218 -22.06 -13.77 25.86
N ALA A 219 -23.05 -14.67 26.03
CA ALA A 219 -23.59 -15.48 24.94
C ALA A 219 -24.26 -14.66 23.83
N GLU A 220 -25.02 -13.62 24.19
CA GLU A 220 -25.63 -12.70 23.22
C GLU A 220 -24.57 -11.90 22.45
N CYS A 221 -23.53 -11.42 23.14
CA CYS A 221 -22.40 -10.76 22.51
C CYS A 221 -21.69 -11.69 21.52
N ALA A 222 -21.39 -12.92 21.93
CA ALA A 222 -20.74 -13.92 21.09
C ALA A 222 -21.56 -14.21 19.81
N LYS A 223 -22.87 -14.45 19.98
CA LYS A 223 -23.79 -14.67 18.85
C LYS A 223 -23.85 -13.44 17.92
N GLY A 224 -23.91 -12.24 18.48
CA GLY A 224 -23.93 -11.00 17.71
C GLY A 224 -22.65 -10.81 16.89
N ILE A 225 -21.48 -10.97 17.51
CA ILE A 225 -20.18 -10.86 16.82
C ILE A 225 -20.04 -11.93 15.72
N ALA A 226 -20.47 -13.16 15.95
CA ALA A 226 -20.42 -14.23 14.95
C ALA A 226 -21.21 -13.90 13.67
N SER A 227 -22.27 -13.08 13.80
CA SER A 227 -23.11 -12.65 12.67
C SER A 227 -22.51 -11.51 11.84
N VAL A 228 -21.48 -10.82 12.34
CA VAL A 228 -20.92 -9.65 11.66
C VAL A 228 -20.04 -10.08 10.48
N ALA A 229 -20.40 -9.61 9.29
CA ALA A 229 -19.65 -9.85 8.08
C ALA A 229 -18.27 -9.14 8.12
N PRO A 230 -17.24 -9.67 7.43
CA PRO A 230 -15.94 -9.01 7.33
C PRO A 230 -16.04 -7.67 6.60
N PHE A 231 -15.29 -6.68 7.08
CA PHE A 231 -15.36 -5.32 6.57
C PHE A 231 -14.50 -5.10 5.34
N ASP A 232 -15.00 -4.31 4.40
CA ASP A 232 -14.32 -4.08 3.14
C ASP A 232 -12.88 -3.60 3.30
N GLY A 233 -11.94 -4.34 2.69
CA GLY A 233 -10.50 -4.05 2.72
C GLY A 233 -9.86 -4.03 4.11
N ARG A 234 -10.41 -4.80 5.07
CA ARG A 234 -9.85 -5.01 6.42
C ARG A 234 -9.68 -6.49 6.73
N MET A 235 -8.65 -7.10 6.17
CA MET A 235 -8.44 -8.56 6.17
C MET A 235 -9.70 -9.34 5.75
N GLN A 236 -10.43 -8.81 4.77
CA GLN A 236 -11.68 -9.39 4.28
C GLN A 236 -11.39 -10.53 3.32
N PRO A 237 -11.91 -11.74 3.57
CA PRO A 237 -11.81 -12.84 2.63
C PRO A 237 -12.85 -12.69 1.51
N VAL A 238 -12.41 -12.82 0.27
CA VAL A 238 -13.25 -12.84 -0.94
C VAL A 238 -12.81 -13.99 -1.83
N THR A 239 -13.68 -14.99 -2.00
CA THR A 239 -13.43 -16.13 -2.89
C THR A 239 -14.15 -15.90 -4.21
N THR A 240 -13.42 -16.00 -5.31
CA THR A 240 -13.96 -15.87 -6.67
C THR A 240 -14.56 -17.19 -7.15
N PRO A 241 -15.45 -17.19 -8.17
CA PRO A 241 -16.14 -18.42 -8.61
C PRO A 241 -15.22 -19.56 -9.06
N ASP A 242 -14.01 -19.23 -9.51
CA ASP A 242 -12.97 -20.19 -9.92
C ASP A 242 -12.06 -20.65 -8.76
N GLY A 243 -12.47 -20.39 -7.52
CA GLY A 243 -11.85 -20.95 -6.31
C GLY A 243 -10.54 -20.28 -5.87
N VAL A 244 -10.21 -19.10 -6.39
CA VAL A 244 -9.14 -18.25 -5.85
C VAL A 244 -9.67 -17.43 -4.69
N THR A 245 -8.90 -17.32 -3.60
CA THR A 245 -9.29 -16.48 -2.46
C THR A 245 -8.35 -15.30 -2.27
N PHE A 246 -8.93 -14.12 -2.14
CA PHE A 246 -8.25 -12.88 -1.78
C PHE A 246 -8.52 -12.51 -0.32
N ILE A 247 -7.46 -12.20 0.43
CA ILE A 247 -7.51 -11.51 1.73
C ILE A 247 -7.25 -10.03 1.45
N ARG A 248 -8.32 -9.25 1.47
CA ARG A 248 -8.33 -7.81 1.19
C ARG A 248 -7.94 -7.01 2.43
N ASP A 249 -6.78 -6.35 2.40
CA ASP A 249 -6.31 -5.42 3.44
C ASP A 249 -5.74 -4.13 2.81
N GLU A 250 -6.47 -3.61 1.83
CA GLU A 250 -6.07 -2.50 0.96
C GLU A 250 -6.79 -1.17 1.23
N TRP A 251 -7.44 -0.96 2.38
CA TRP A 251 -8.10 0.34 2.67
C TRP A 251 -7.09 1.47 2.93
N LYS A 252 -6.27 1.34 4.00
CA LYS A 252 -5.29 2.36 4.43
C LYS A 252 -3.84 1.92 4.22
N GLY A 253 -3.54 0.63 4.41
CA GLY A 253 -2.20 0.04 4.27
C GLY A 253 -1.07 0.82 4.93
N THR A 254 -0.82 0.61 6.22
CA THR A 254 0.37 1.17 6.91
C THR A 254 1.44 0.11 7.13
N LEU A 255 2.71 0.52 7.14
CA LEU A 255 3.89 -0.31 7.27
C LEU A 255 3.85 -1.18 8.52
N TRP A 256 3.47 -0.61 9.65
CA TRP A 256 3.44 -1.36 10.92
C TRP A 256 2.38 -2.47 10.92
N THR A 257 1.32 -2.36 10.12
CA THR A 257 0.28 -3.41 9.99
C THR A 257 0.69 -4.58 9.11
N VAL A 258 1.75 -4.43 8.29
CA VAL A 258 2.21 -5.49 7.37
C VAL A 258 2.54 -6.78 8.11
N LYS A 259 3.22 -6.68 9.25
CA LYS A 259 3.58 -7.84 10.09
C LYS A 259 2.36 -8.66 10.51
N ALA A 260 1.27 -7.99 10.91
CA ALA A 260 0.05 -8.66 11.35
C ALA A 260 -0.65 -9.41 10.20
N SER A 261 -0.69 -8.81 9.00
CA SER A 261 -1.21 -9.49 7.80
C SER A 261 -0.31 -10.65 7.37
N PHE A 262 1.01 -10.51 7.47
CA PHE A 262 1.98 -11.54 7.08
C PHE A 262 1.92 -12.74 8.01
N ALA A 263 1.83 -12.53 9.32
CA ALA A 263 1.67 -13.61 10.29
C ALA A 263 0.44 -14.48 10.00
N PHE A 264 -0.66 -13.90 9.50
CA PHE A 264 -1.84 -14.66 9.09
C PHE A 264 -1.59 -15.51 7.83
N ILE A 265 -0.91 -14.95 6.82
CA ILE A 265 -0.59 -15.68 5.58
C ILE A 265 0.46 -16.78 5.84
N GLU A 266 1.43 -16.52 6.71
CA GLU A 266 2.48 -17.47 7.07
C GLU A 266 1.91 -18.78 7.60
N VAL A 267 0.98 -18.72 8.55
CA VAL A 267 0.36 -19.92 9.14
C VAL A 267 -0.78 -20.50 8.30
N ALA A 268 -1.27 -19.80 7.28
CA ALA A 268 -2.38 -20.23 6.45
C ALA A 268 -2.15 -21.60 5.77
N GLN A 269 -3.20 -22.42 5.70
CA GLN A 269 -3.21 -23.67 4.93
C GLN A 269 -3.83 -23.40 3.56
N ALA A 270 -2.99 -23.22 2.53
CA ALA A 270 -3.39 -22.96 1.16
C ALA A 270 -2.47 -23.71 0.19
N LYS A 271 -2.95 -23.99 -1.04
CA LYS A 271 -2.14 -24.69 -2.06
C LYS A 271 -0.93 -23.86 -2.48
N ARG A 272 -1.13 -22.55 -2.65
CA ARG A 272 -0.07 -21.54 -2.81
C ARG A 272 -0.49 -20.24 -2.17
N LYS A 273 0.51 -19.49 -1.72
CA LYS A 273 0.38 -18.17 -1.11
C LYS A 273 0.96 -17.13 -2.05
N ILE A 274 0.21 -16.07 -2.30
CA ILE A 274 0.63 -14.94 -3.12
C ILE A 274 0.46 -13.66 -2.29
N ILE A 275 1.47 -12.80 -2.28
CA ILE A 275 1.39 -11.51 -1.59
C ILE A 275 1.50 -10.40 -2.62
N VAL A 276 0.48 -9.53 -2.68
CA VAL A 276 0.45 -8.33 -3.51
C VAL A 276 0.53 -7.10 -2.60
N ILE A 277 1.61 -6.34 -2.72
CA ILE A 277 1.86 -5.12 -1.95
C ILE A 277 1.75 -3.90 -2.87
N GLY A 278 0.78 -3.04 -2.61
CA GLY A 278 0.70 -1.70 -3.17
C GLY A 278 1.48 -0.68 -2.35
N THR A 279 1.18 0.59 -2.56
CA THR A 279 1.75 1.69 -1.79
C THR A 279 1.25 1.66 -0.34
N LEU A 280 2.18 1.93 0.58
CA LEU A 280 1.91 2.01 2.02
C LEU A 280 1.95 3.47 2.48
N ALA A 281 0.92 3.89 3.20
CA ALA A 281 0.61 5.31 3.44
C ALA A 281 1.62 6.06 4.33
N ASP A 282 2.38 5.36 5.16
CA ASP A 282 3.32 5.88 6.17
C ASP A 282 4.80 5.60 5.84
N CYS A 283 5.10 5.14 4.62
CA CYS A 283 6.47 4.88 4.20
C CYS A 283 7.30 6.17 4.00
N GLY A 284 6.68 7.25 3.51
CA GLY A 284 7.34 8.53 3.26
C GLY A 284 8.53 8.43 2.29
N SER A 285 9.54 9.30 2.46
CA SER A 285 10.76 9.32 1.63
C SER A 285 11.60 8.05 1.74
N GLY A 286 11.47 7.28 2.83
CA GLY A 286 12.13 5.99 3.02
C GLY A 286 11.43 4.80 2.36
N ALA A 287 10.41 5.04 1.51
CA ALA A 287 9.63 3.99 0.87
C ALA A 287 10.47 2.94 0.13
N PRO A 288 11.47 3.29 -0.71
CA PRO A 288 12.24 2.28 -1.44
C PRO A 288 12.94 1.26 -0.53
N GLN A 289 13.56 1.71 0.56
CA GLN A 289 14.28 0.85 1.50
C GLN A 289 13.30 0.00 2.32
N LYS A 290 12.22 0.62 2.82
CA LYS A 290 11.17 -0.07 3.59
C LYS A 290 10.48 -1.16 2.75
N LEU A 291 10.11 -0.86 1.51
CA LEU A 291 9.50 -1.84 0.59
C LEU A 291 10.46 -2.98 0.24
N THR A 292 11.76 -2.70 0.08
CA THR A 292 12.77 -3.76 -0.10
C THR A 292 12.79 -4.73 1.08
N GLN A 293 12.72 -4.22 2.32
CA GLN A 293 12.68 -5.06 3.52
C GLN A 293 11.39 -5.90 3.55
N ILE A 294 10.25 -5.30 3.19
CA ILE A 294 8.97 -6.02 3.07
C ILE A 294 9.05 -7.11 2.01
N ALA A 295 9.69 -6.84 0.85
CA ALA A 295 9.86 -7.84 -0.20
C ALA A 295 10.69 -9.04 0.25
N LYS A 296 11.74 -8.82 1.06
CA LYS A 296 12.52 -9.92 1.65
C LYS A 296 11.66 -10.79 2.57
N LEU A 297 10.86 -10.17 3.43
CA LEU A 297 9.94 -10.89 4.33
C LEU A 297 8.85 -11.63 3.54
N ALA A 298 8.27 -10.99 2.53
CA ALA A 298 7.21 -11.59 1.73
C ALA A 298 7.69 -12.86 0.98
N GLN A 299 8.92 -12.84 0.45
CA GLN A 299 9.54 -13.99 -0.23
C GLN A 299 9.87 -15.17 0.70
N GLN A 300 9.84 -14.98 2.03
CA GLN A 300 9.97 -16.08 2.99
C GLN A 300 8.63 -16.77 3.26
N ILE A 301 7.52 -16.09 2.97
CA ILE A 301 6.17 -16.50 3.34
C ILE A 301 5.37 -17.02 2.14
N ALA A 302 5.56 -16.40 0.98
CA ALA A 302 4.72 -16.59 -0.21
C ALA A 302 5.48 -17.22 -1.38
N ASP A 303 4.76 -18.01 -2.17
CA ASP A 303 5.25 -18.61 -3.41
C ASP A 303 5.47 -17.57 -4.50
N HIS A 304 4.68 -16.50 -4.51
CA HIS A 304 4.86 -15.35 -5.39
C HIS A 304 4.66 -14.05 -4.63
N THR A 305 5.45 -13.04 -5.00
CA THR A 305 5.37 -11.70 -4.42
C THR A 305 5.29 -10.67 -5.53
N VAL A 306 4.29 -9.79 -5.44
CA VAL A 306 4.00 -8.80 -6.46
C VAL A 306 3.95 -7.44 -5.79
N PHE A 307 4.72 -6.49 -6.31
CA PHE A 307 4.70 -5.10 -5.85
C PHE A 307 4.09 -4.21 -6.91
N VAL A 308 3.23 -3.29 -6.48
CA VAL A 308 2.50 -2.38 -7.36
C VAL A 308 2.72 -0.94 -6.93
N GLY A 309 2.95 -0.05 -7.89
CA GLY A 309 2.99 1.39 -7.68
C GLY A 309 4.37 2.00 -7.95
N HIS A 310 4.47 3.30 -7.64
CA HIS A 310 5.59 4.14 -8.07
C HIS A 310 6.98 3.60 -7.67
N TRP A 311 7.11 3.01 -6.48
CA TRP A 311 8.37 2.49 -5.94
C TRP A 311 8.54 0.98 -6.13
N ALA A 312 7.65 0.32 -6.87
CA ALA A 312 7.63 -1.14 -6.97
C ALA A 312 8.95 -1.69 -7.54
N SER A 313 9.49 -1.12 -8.64
CA SER A 313 10.71 -1.63 -9.27
C SER A 313 11.94 -1.60 -8.35
N ASN A 314 11.95 -0.75 -7.32
CA ASN A 314 13.04 -0.72 -6.34
C ASN A 314 13.15 -2.01 -5.52
N VAL A 315 12.10 -2.82 -5.44
CA VAL A 315 12.14 -4.08 -4.70
C VAL A 315 12.86 -5.19 -5.44
N LEU A 316 13.07 -5.06 -6.77
CA LEU A 316 13.70 -6.11 -7.59
C LEU A 316 15.10 -6.48 -7.10
N LYS A 317 15.83 -5.54 -6.49
CA LYS A 317 17.11 -5.81 -5.81
C LYS A 317 17.04 -6.76 -4.60
N ALA A 318 15.83 -7.05 -4.12
CA ALA A 318 15.58 -8.02 -3.06
C ALA A 318 15.36 -9.44 -3.61
N ARG A 319 15.30 -9.60 -4.93
CA ARG A 319 15.14 -10.89 -5.58
C ARG A 319 16.35 -11.77 -5.26
N LYS A 320 16.09 -13.03 -4.94
CA LYS A 320 17.16 -14.02 -4.77
C LYS A 320 17.67 -14.48 -6.14
N PRO A 321 18.98 -14.71 -6.32
CA PRO A 321 19.52 -15.22 -7.58
C PRO A 321 18.79 -16.50 -8.04
N GLY A 322 18.42 -16.58 -9.32
CA GLY A 322 17.72 -17.72 -9.90
C GLY A 322 16.21 -17.80 -9.60
N GLU A 323 15.64 -16.87 -8.82
CA GLU A 323 14.20 -16.84 -8.55
C GLU A 323 13.45 -15.82 -9.42
N ASP A 324 12.35 -16.22 -10.05
CA ASP A 324 11.49 -15.34 -10.86
C ASP A 324 10.11 -15.07 -10.24
N LYS A 325 10.03 -15.21 -8.91
CA LYS A 325 8.78 -15.16 -8.15
C LYS A 325 8.45 -13.80 -7.54
N LEU A 326 9.40 -12.85 -7.57
CA LEU A 326 9.22 -11.46 -7.16
C LEU A 326 9.00 -10.58 -8.40
N ARG A 327 7.79 -10.08 -8.63
CA ARG A 327 7.48 -9.15 -9.72
C ARG A 327 7.18 -7.74 -9.21
N ALA A 328 7.45 -6.75 -10.04
CA ALA A 328 7.15 -5.35 -9.76
C ALA A 328 6.45 -4.72 -10.96
N PHE A 329 5.39 -3.95 -10.69
CA PHE A 329 4.62 -3.23 -11.70
C PHE A 329 4.38 -1.79 -11.24
N SER A 330 4.55 -0.82 -12.12
CA SER A 330 4.21 0.57 -11.83
C SER A 330 2.69 0.79 -11.86
N ARG A 331 1.95 -0.02 -12.63
CA ARG A 331 0.51 0.12 -12.82
C ARG A 331 -0.25 -1.11 -12.34
N VAL A 332 -1.42 -0.86 -11.73
CA VAL A 332 -2.31 -1.93 -11.26
C VAL A 332 -2.87 -2.76 -12.41
N ARG A 333 -3.02 -2.19 -13.62
CA ARG A 333 -3.49 -2.93 -14.79
C ARG A 333 -2.54 -4.09 -15.15
N ASP A 334 -1.25 -3.79 -15.26
CA ASP A 334 -0.23 -4.77 -15.64
C ASP A 334 -0.06 -5.82 -14.53
N ALA A 335 -0.10 -5.39 -13.26
CA ALA A 335 -0.15 -6.30 -12.12
C ALA A 335 -1.39 -7.22 -12.13
N THR A 336 -2.55 -6.69 -12.52
CA THR A 336 -3.81 -7.45 -12.59
C THR A 336 -3.71 -8.57 -13.62
N GLU A 337 -3.18 -8.27 -14.81
CA GLU A 337 -2.98 -9.26 -15.85
C GLU A 337 -2.02 -10.36 -15.42
N TYR A 338 -0.88 -9.99 -14.82
CA TYR A 338 0.08 -10.96 -14.30
C TYR A 338 -0.51 -11.82 -13.18
N VAL A 339 -1.14 -11.20 -12.17
CA VAL A 339 -1.73 -11.96 -11.06
C VAL A 339 -2.81 -12.90 -11.58
N ASN A 340 -3.68 -12.46 -12.49
CA ASN A 340 -4.72 -13.30 -13.04
C ASN A 340 -4.19 -14.41 -13.96
N SER A 341 -3.04 -14.23 -14.61
CA SER A 341 -2.45 -15.27 -15.47
C SER A 341 -1.74 -16.38 -14.68
N ILE A 342 -1.19 -16.08 -13.49
CA ILE A 342 -0.47 -17.08 -12.69
C ILE A 342 -1.35 -17.81 -11.67
N THR A 343 -2.54 -17.30 -11.37
CA THR A 343 -3.39 -17.78 -10.27
C THR A 343 -4.29 -18.93 -10.70
N ARG A 344 -4.55 -19.84 -9.77
CA ARG A 344 -5.37 -21.05 -9.98
C ARG A 344 -6.17 -21.40 -8.73
N GLU A 345 -7.15 -22.28 -8.89
CA GLU A 345 -8.01 -22.78 -7.81
C GLU A 345 -7.21 -23.21 -6.56
N GLY A 346 -7.61 -22.67 -5.40
CA GLY A 346 -6.99 -22.96 -4.10
C GLY A 346 -5.81 -22.06 -3.73
N ASP A 347 -5.47 -21.08 -4.57
CA ASP A 347 -4.51 -20.03 -4.21
C ASP A 347 -5.12 -19.06 -3.18
N LEU A 348 -4.29 -18.62 -2.23
CA LEU A 348 -4.61 -17.59 -1.24
C LEU A 348 -3.75 -16.34 -1.48
N ILE A 349 -4.39 -15.20 -1.67
CA ILE A 349 -3.76 -13.97 -2.13
C ILE A 349 -3.99 -12.84 -1.13
N LEU A 350 -2.94 -12.28 -0.54
CA LEU A 350 -3.04 -11.06 0.26
C LEU A 350 -2.95 -9.83 -0.63
N LEU A 351 -3.95 -8.94 -0.57
CA LEU A 351 -3.87 -7.59 -1.15
C LEU A 351 -3.62 -6.59 -0.03
N LYS A 352 -2.42 -6.00 0.02
CA LYS A 352 -2.03 -5.05 1.07
C LYS A 352 -1.65 -3.72 0.44
N GLY A 353 -2.32 -2.63 0.83
CA GLY A 353 -2.01 -1.31 0.27
C GLY A 353 -3.00 -0.24 0.71
N THR A 354 -2.97 0.90 0.03
CA THR A 354 -3.92 1.98 0.23
C THR A 354 -4.91 2.08 -0.94
N SER A 355 -6.19 2.24 -0.61
CA SER A 355 -7.26 2.38 -1.59
C SER A 355 -7.23 3.72 -2.31
N LYS A 356 -6.40 4.67 -1.84
CA LYS A 356 -6.27 6.01 -2.42
C LYS A 356 -5.29 6.12 -3.58
N GLN A 357 -4.50 5.08 -3.86
CA GLN A 357 -3.44 5.15 -4.87
C GLN A 357 -3.53 4.00 -5.86
N ASP A 358 -3.26 2.76 -5.43
CA ASP A 358 -3.06 1.67 -6.40
C ASP A 358 -4.36 0.96 -6.77
N HIS A 359 -5.44 1.13 -5.99
CA HIS A 359 -6.75 0.52 -6.25
C HIS A 359 -6.68 -1.00 -6.50
N LEU A 360 -5.91 -1.73 -5.66
CA LEU A 360 -5.65 -3.18 -5.83
C LEU A 360 -6.90 -4.05 -5.97
N ILE A 361 -8.06 -3.59 -5.47
CA ILE A 361 -9.36 -4.24 -5.68
C ILE A 361 -9.66 -4.50 -7.17
N ARG A 362 -9.12 -3.70 -8.11
CA ARG A 362 -9.26 -3.91 -9.55
C ARG A 362 -8.75 -5.28 -10.01
N ILE A 363 -7.80 -5.88 -9.29
CA ILE A 363 -7.32 -7.25 -9.57
C ILE A 363 -8.47 -8.25 -9.47
N ILE A 364 -9.29 -8.13 -8.43
CA ILE A 364 -10.46 -8.98 -8.19
C ILE A 364 -11.57 -8.66 -9.19
N LEU A 365 -11.84 -7.36 -9.41
CA LEU A 365 -12.91 -6.93 -10.31
C LEU A 365 -12.69 -7.38 -11.75
N ALA A 366 -11.46 -7.25 -12.26
CA ALA A 366 -11.11 -7.68 -13.60
C ALA A 366 -11.12 -9.21 -13.79
N ARG A 367 -11.10 -9.98 -12.68
CA ARG A 367 -11.29 -11.43 -12.72
C ARG A 367 -12.76 -11.81 -12.89
N ASN A 368 -13.67 -11.02 -12.28
CA ASN A 368 -15.10 -11.30 -12.25
C ASN A 368 -15.89 -10.58 -13.36
N GLY A 369 -15.25 -9.76 -14.17
CA GLY A 369 -15.88 -8.98 -15.23
C GLY A 369 -14.93 -7.97 -15.87
N GLU A 370 -15.48 -7.09 -16.71
CA GLU A 370 -14.69 -6.06 -17.36
C GLU A 370 -14.47 -4.85 -16.44
N VAL A 371 -13.23 -4.36 -16.38
CA VAL A 371 -12.87 -3.08 -15.76
C VAL A 371 -12.40 -2.15 -16.87
N ALA A 372 -13.12 -1.05 -17.10
CA ALA A 372 -12.74 -0.06 -18.12
C ALA A 372 -11.85 1.06 -17.55
N CYS A 373 -11.98 1.37 -16.26
CA CYS A 373 -11.23 2.44 -15.61
C CYS A 373 -9.88 1.96 -15.04
N TRP A 374 -8.79 2.38 -15.69
CA TRP A 374 -7.41 2.07 -15.32
C TRP A 374 -6.61 3.32 -14.95
N ARG A 375 -7.25 4.32 -14.32
CA ARG A 375 -6.53 5.53 -13.87
C ARG A 375 -5.45 5.18 -12.85
N ASP A 376 -4.21 5.58 -13.14
CA ASP A 376 -3.04 5.35 -12.28
C ASP A 376 -2.92 6.37 -11.12
N ASN A 377 -3.56 7.55 -11.24
CA ASN A 377 -3.47 8.66 -10.29
C ASN A 377 -4.82 9.00 -9.63
N CYS A 378 -5.69 8.00 -9.47
CA CYS A 378 -7.01 8.20 -8.87
C CYS A 378 -6.92 8.41 -7.35
N ASN A 379 -7.22 9.62 -6.87
CA ASN A 379 -7.16 9.98 -5.44
C ASN A 379 -8.51 9.85 -4.71
N ARG A 380 -9.48 9.11 -5.26
CA ARG A 380 -10.79 8.92 -4.61
C ARG A 380 -10.65 8.04 -3.38
N SER A 381 -11.36 8.42 -2.31
CA SER A 381 -11.36 7.70 -1.03
C SER A 381 -12.56 6.75 -0.91
N LEU A 382 -12.75 5.89 -1.91
CA LEU A 382 -13.81 4.88 -2.01
C LEU A 382 -13.29 3.68 -2.81
N PHE A 383 -13.88 2.50 -2.62
CA PHE A 383 -13.48 1.32 -3.39
C PHE A 383 -14.04 1.34 -4.81
N CYS A 384 -13.28 0.82 -5.77
CA CYS A 384 -13.65 0.87 -7.18
C CYS A 384 -14.99 0.16 -7.50
N ASN A 385 -15.42 -0.83 -6.71
CA ASN A 385 -16.74 -1.49 -6.87
C ASN A 385 -17.92 -0.58 -6.53
N GLU A 386 -17.70 0.52 -5.80
CA GLU A 386 -18.70 1.54 -5.47
C GLU A 386 -18.55 2.78 -6.36
N CYS A 387 -17.63 2.76 -7.33
CA CYS A 387 -17.28 3.93 -8.11
C CYS A 387 -18.18 4.07 -9.34
N PRO A 388 -18.82 5.22 -9.56
CA PRO A 388 -19.66 5.45 -10.75
C PRO A 388 -18.86 5.51 -12.07
N ASP A 389 -17.54 5.60 -11.99
CA ASP A 389 -16.65 5.65 -13.15
C ASP A 389 -15.95 4.31 -13.42
N LEU A 390 -16.26 3.22 -12.70
CA LEU A 390 -15.59 1.91 -12.88
C LEU A 390 -15.62 1.43 -14.35
N ASN A 391 -16.76 1.63 -15.00
CA ASN A 391 -17.01 1.19 -16.38
C ASN A 391 -16.76 2.29 -17.41
N LYS A 392 -16.09 3.40 -17.02
CA LYS A 392 -15.70 4.44 -17.97
C LYS A 392 -14.24 4.23 -18.40
N PRO A 393 -13.96 4.07 -19.70
CA PRO A 393 -12.59 3.97 -20.21
C PRO A 393 -11.73 5.13 -19.71
N SER A 394 -10.62 4.82 -19.07
CA SER A 394 -9.70 5.82 -18.52
C SER A 394 -8.35 5.19 -18.20
N GLY A 395 -7.32 6.03 -18.04
CA GLY A 395 -5.96 5.57 -17.77
C GLY A 395 -5.14 5.47 -19.03
N ALA A 396 -3.83 5.22 -18.86
CA ALA A 396 -2.97 4.95 -19.98
C ALA A 396 -3.44 3.67 -20.71
N PRO A 397 -3.22 3.57 -22.03
CA PRO A 397 -3.37 2.30 -22.71
C PRO A 397 -2.52 1.25 -22.01
N LYS A 398 -2.95 -0.02 -22.15
CA LYS A 398 -2.19 -1.17 -21.68
C LYS A 398 -0.74 -1.02 -22.13
N ALA A 399 0.21 -1.40 -21.27
CA ALA A 399 1.59 -1.60 -21.70
C ALA A 399 1.62 -2.86 -22.58
N THR A 400 1.06 -2.76 -23.79
CA THR A 400 1.06 -3.86 -24.75
C THR A 400 2.43 -3.91 -25.42
N SER A 401 3.08 -5.07 -25.35
CA SER A 401 3.98 -5.60 -26.40
C SER A 401 3.23 -5.96 -27.71
N GLN A 402 2.07 -5.35 -27.92
CA GLN A 402 1.09 -5.61 -28.97
C GLN A 402 0.52 -4.28 -29.51
N ALA A 403 1.40 -3.34 -29.85
CA ALA A 403 1.13 -2.63 -31.09
C ALA A 403 1.57 -3.59 -32.19
N MET A 404 0.64 -4.01 -33.05
CA MET A 404 0.93 -4.82 -34.24
C MET A 404 1.86 -4.01 -35.16
N PHE A 405 3.16 -4.08 -34.92
CA PHE A 405 4.15 -3.69 -35.90
C PHE A 405 4.39 -4.90 -36.78
N GLN A 406 3.84 -4.84 -37.99
CA GLN A 406 4.11 -5.85 -39.02
C GLN A 406 5.63 -6.02 -39.15
N HIS A 407 6.13 -7.20 -38.79
CA HIS A 407 7.51 -7.56 -38.99
C HIS A 407 7.79 -7.57 -40.50
N SER A 408 8.57 -6.61 -41.00
CA SER A 408 9.27 -6.80 -42.27
C SER A 408 10.48 -7.71 -42.03
N PRO A 409 10.57 -8.89 -42.66
CA PRO A 409 11.72 -9.75 -42.50
C PRO A 409 12.91 -9.09 -43.19
N SER A 410 13.90 -8.67 -42.42
CA SER A 410 15.24 -8.45 -42.95
C SER A 410 16.23 -9.17 -42.04
N ASP A 411 17.04 -10.04 -42.65
CA ASP A 411 17.99 -10.97 -42.03
C ASP A 411 19.19 -10.29 -41.31
N SER A 412 19.05 -9.04 -40.87
CA SER A 412 20.13 -8.21 -40.33
C SER A 412 19.84 -7.61 -38.95
N ARG A 413 18.94 -8.21 -38.15
CA ARG A 413 18.57 -7.69 -36.82
C ARG A 413 19.36 -8.27 -35.65
N HIS A 414 19.97 -9.45 -35.80
CA HIS A 414 20.60 -10.15 -34.69
C HIS A 414 21.81 -9.41 -34.13
N VAL A 415 21.93 -9.40 -32.81
CA VAL A 415 23.12 -8.95 -32.07
C VAL A 415 24.13 -10.09 -32.07
N GLU A 416 25.40 -9.80 -32.41
CA GLU A 416 26.46 -10.80 -32.38
C GLU A 416 26.80 -11.22 -30.94
N ILE A 417 27.21 -12.47 -30.73
CA ILE A 417 27.63 -12.96 -29.40
C ILE A 417 28.80 -12.10 -28.90
N GLY A 418 28.65 -11.48 -27.72
CA GLY A 418 29.66 -10.60 -27.11
C GLY A 418 29.53 -9.10 -27.46
N GLN A 419 28.56 -8.73 -28.29
CA GLN A 419 28.28 -7.34 -28.64
C GLN A 419 27.75 -6.55 -27.42
N GLN A 420 28.38 -5.41 -27.14
CA GLN A 420 27.96 -4.54 -26.05
C GLN A 420 26.84 -3.60 -26.51
N ILE A 421 25.73 -3.58 -25.79
CA ILE A 421 24.58 -2.74 -26.11
C ILE A 421 24.58 -1.54 -25.17
N ILE A 422 24.57 -0.34 -25.74
CA ILE A 422 24.62 0.93 -25.00
C ILE A 422 23.35 1.70 -25.31
N VAL A 423 22.52 1.88 -24.31
CA VAL A 423 21.21 2.55 -24.45
C VAL A 423 21.29 3.93 -23.80
N GLY A 424 21.23 4.97 -24.63
CA GLY A 424 21.10 6.35 -24.17
C GLY A 424 19.65 6.62 -23.80
N LEU A 425 19.39 7.03 -22.55
CA LEU A 425 18.05 7.44 -22.12
C LEU A 425 17.83 8.94 -22.41
N GLY A 426 16.63 9.26 -22.88
CA GLY A 426 16.25 10.60 -23.29
C GLY A 426 14.80 10.62 -23.77
N ASN A 427 14.29 11.82 -24.08
CA ASN A 427 12.97 11.99 -24.68
C ASN A 427 13.13 12.46 -26.14
N PRO A 428 12.39 11.86 -27.09
CA PRO A 428 12.53 12.21 -28.51
C PRO A 428 11.88 13.56 -28.88
N GLU A 429 11.03 14.15 -28.03
CA GLU A 429 10.38 15.42 -28.37
C GLU A 429 11.37 16.59 -28.36
N ALA A 430 11.28 17.46 -29.38
CA ALA A 430 12.20 18.58 -29.59
C ALA A 430 12.33 19.52 -28.37
N LYS A 431 11.28 19.66 -27.55
CA LYS A 431 11.30 20.47 -26.32
C LYS A 431 12.29 19.97 -25.24
N TYR A 432 12.75 18.73 -25.35
CA TYR A 432 13.74 18.14 -24.45
C TYR A 432 15.15 18.12 -25.03
N ALA A 433 15.33 18.55 -26.28
CA ALA A 433 16.65 18.73 -26.86
C ALA A 433 17.45 19.74 -26.02
N ASN A 434 18.72 19.45 -25.77
CA ASN A 434 19.62 20.26 -24.96
C ASN A 434 19.14 20.48 -23.51
N THR A 435 18.29 19.59 -22.98
CA THR A 435 17.93 19.59 -21.56
C THR A 435 18.77 18.56 -20.80
N PRO A 436 19.07 18.77 -19.50
CA PRO A 436 19.79 17.80 -18.68
C PRO A 436 19.20 16.38 -18.73
N HIS A 437 17.88 16.29 -18.89
CA HIS A 437 17.13 15.03 -18.98
C HIS A 437 17.32 14.26 -20.29
N ASN A 438 18.11 14.80 -21.23
CA ASN A 438 18.43 14.16 -22.51
C ASN A 438 19.93 13.79 -22.64
N ILE A 439 20.69 13.88 -21.55
CA ILE A 439 22.13 13.63 -21.56
C ILE A 439 22.50 12.22 -22.06
N GLY A 440 21.63 11.23 -21.83
CA GLY A 440 21.87 9.87 -22.32
C GLY A 440 21.90 9.81 -23.85
N TYR A 441 21.00 10.54 -24.53
CA TYR A 441 21.03 10.67 -25.99
C TYR A 441 22.29 11.39 -26.47
N GLU A 442 22.64 12.52 -25.83
CA GLU A 442 23.82 13.31 -26.20
C GLU A 442 25.12 12.51 -26.06
N VAL A 443 25.24 11.70 -25.01
CA VAL A 443 26.40 10.83 -24.80
C VAL A 443 26.52 9.79 -25.92
N VAL A 444 25.42 9.10 -26.29
CA VAL A 444 25.49 8.09 -27.34
C VAL A 444 25.67 8.71 -28.73
N ASP A 445 25.19 9.93 -28.96
CA ASP A 445 25.45 10.69 -30.19
C ASP A 445 26.93 11.03 -30.34
N GLN A 446 27.59 11.46 -29.26
CA GLN A 446 29.02 11.72 -29.27
C GLN A 446 29.85 10.45 -29.39
N LEU A 447 29.40 9.35 -28.79
CA LEU A 447 30.03 8.04 -28.97
C LEU A 447 29.92 7.58 -30.43
N ALA A 448 28.75 7.72 -31.06
CA ALA A 448 28.55 7.40 -32.47
C ALA A 448 29.48 8.22 -33.36
N ALA A 449 29.58 9.54 -33.13
CA ALA A 449 30.49 10.40 -33.87
C ALA A 449 31.96 10.01 -33.68
N SER A 450 32.40 9.70 -32.46
CA SER A 450 33.79 9.31 -32.17
C SER A 450 34.20 7.98 -32.81
N LEU A 451 33.23 7.10 -33.05
CA LEU A 451 33.39 5.78 -33.65
C LEU A 451 33.05 5.77 -35.15
N ASN A 452 32.71 6.92 -35.75
CA ASN A 452 32.24 7.05 -37.13
C ASN A 452 31.06 6.12 -37.47
N LEU A 453 30.11 5.97 -36.53
CA LEU A 453 28.92 5.13 -36.72
C LEU A 453 27.77 5.92 -37.32
N ILE A 454 26.98 5.25 -38.17
CA ILE A 454 25.80 5.82 -38.81
C ILE A 454 24.54 5.33 -38.10
N TRP A 455 23.64 6.26 -37.78
CA TRP A 455 22.34 5.94 -37.19
C TRP A 455 21.37 5.40 -38.26
N GLY A 456 20.95 4.16 -38.08
CA GLY A 456 19.75 3.59 -38.68
C GLY A 456 18.51 3.84 -37.81
N THR A 457 17.35 3.47 -38.34
CA THR A 457 16.06 3.65 -37.64
C THR A 457 15.25 2.37 -37.69
N THR A 458 14.60 2.05 -36.57
CA THR A 458 13.59 1.01 -36.39
C THR A 458 12.26 1.65 -35.96
N SER A 459 11.20 0.86 -35.84
CA SER A 459 9.92 1.33 -35.29
C SER A 459 10.08 1.87 -33.86
N GLU A 460 10.95 1.25 -33.06
CA GLU A 460 11.10 1.50 -31.63
C GLU A 460 12.27 2.43 -31.30
N ALA A 461 13.31 2.49 -32.13
CA ALA A 461 14.58 3.14 -31.78
C ALA A 461 15.41 3.66 -32.97
N TRP A 462 16.31 4.59 -32.70
CA TRP A 462 17.50 4.80 -33.53
C TRP A 462 18.60 3.85 -33.10
N VAL A 463 19.26 3.20 -34.06
CA VAL A 463 20.26 2.16 -33.82
C VAL A 463 21.50 2.42 -34.66
N ALA A 464 22.68 2.45 -34.04
CA ALA A 464 23.96 2.53 -34.73
C ALA A 464 24.84 1.34 -34.34
N ARG A 465 25.49 0.71 -35.31
CA ARG A 465 26.32 -0.50 -35.10
C ARG A 465 27.72 -0.30 -35.63
N GLY A 466 28.70 -0.87 -34.94
CA GLY A 466 30.08 -0.94 -35.41
C GLY A 466 30.96 -1.69 -34.42
N SER A 467 32.26 -1.43 -34.47
CA SER A 467 33.23 -2.08 -33.59
C SER A 467 34.18 -1.06 -32.96
N SER A 468 34.60 -1.31 -31.74
CA SER A 468 35.64 -0.53 -31.05
C SER A 468 36.59 -1.46 -30.33
N LYS A 469 37.91 -1.28 -30.55
CA LYS A 469 38.98 -2.10 -29.96
C LYS A 469 38.74 -3.62 -30.07
N GLY A 470 38.23 -4.08 -31.22
CA GLY A 470 37.95 -5.49 -31.49
C GLY A 470 36.64 -6.03 -30.89
N ARG A 471 35.79 -5.18 -30.28
CA ARG A 471 34.49 -5.56 -29.73
C ARG A 471 33.35 -4.95 -30.54
N ALA A 472 32.33 -5.74 -30.86
CA ALA A 472 31.10 -5.24 -31.48
C ALA A 472 30.33 -4.34 -30.49
N VAL A 473 29.81 -3.22 -30.99
CA VAL A 473 29.05 -2.22 -30.22
C VAL A 473 27.74 -1.92 -30.93
N CYS A 474 26.66 -1.81 -30.15
CA CYS A 474 25.36 -1.36 -30.62
C CYS A 474 24.87 -0.18 -29.76
N LEU A 475 24.69 0.98 -30.38
CA LEU A 475 24.15 2.17 -29.72
C LEU A 475 22.67 2.28 -30.00
N ILE A 476 21.88 2.59 -28.96
CA ILE A 476 20.42 2.63 -29.02
C ILE A 476 19.91 3.93 -28.39
N LYS A 477 19.00 4.62 -29.09
CA LYS A 477 18.14 5.68 -28.55
C LYS A 477 16.67 5.30 -28.77
N VAL A 478 15.95 4.97 -27.70
CA VAL A 478 14.56 4.48 -27.78
C VAL A 478 13.61 5.63 -28.06
N ARG A 479 12.81 5.55 -29.13
CA ARG A 479 11.88 6.59 -29.63
C ARG A 479 10.55 6.61 -28.88
N MET A 480 10.59 6.50 -27.55
CA MET A 480 9.42 6.46 -26.69
C MET A 480 9.51 7.52 -25.59
N PRO A 481 8.37 8.06 -25.10
CA PRO A 481 8.37 8.92 -23.92
C PRO A 481 9.00 8.20 -22.71
N MET A 482 9.61 8.94 -21.79
CA MET A 482 10.36 8.40 -20.64
C MET A 482 9.64 7.28 -19.85
N ASN A 483 8.32 7.37 -19.70
CA ASN A 483 7.51 6.38 -18.97
C ASN A 483 7.21 5.09 -19.77
N GLY A 484 7.52 5.07 -21.07
CA GLY A 484 7.30 3.94 -21.98
C GLY A 484 8.59 3.36 -22.57
N ILE A 485 9.76 3.88 -22.19
CA ILE A 485 11.06 3.39 -22.68
C ILE A 485 11.25 1.90 -22.37
N GLY A 486 10.82 1.43 -21.19
CA GLY A 486 10.96 0.02 -20.81
C GLY A 486 10.29 -0.93 -21.79
N ALA A 487 9.02 -0.69 -22.11
CA ALA A 487 8.27 -1.52 -23.06
C ALA A 487 8.90 -1.51 -24.45
N GLY A 488 9.27 -0.31 -24.96
CA GLY A 488 9.93 -0.20 -26.26
C GLY A 488 11.30 -0.90 -26.31
N LEU A 489 12.05 -0.85 -25.21
CA LEU A 489 13.34 -1.53 -25.11
C LEU A 489 13.19 -3.05 -24.99
N GLU A 490 12.14 -3.55 -24.33
CA GLU A 490 11.84 -4.98 -24.23
C GLU A 490 11.44 -5.57 -25.59
N ASP A 491 10.61 -4.86 -26.36
CA ASP A 491 10.23 -5.26 -27.72
C ASP A 491 11.44 -5.25 -28.65
N LEU A 492 12.28 -4.22 -28.54
CA LEU A 492 13.54 -4.14 -29.28
C LEU A 492 14.47 -5.31 -28.91
N ALA A 493 14.60 -5.63 -27.61
CA ALA A 493 15.40 -6.73 -27.10
C ALA A 493 14.98 -8.09 -27.67
N LYS A 494 13.67 -8.34 -27.76
CA LYS A 494 13.12 -9.54 -28.40
C LYS A 494 13.47 -9.56 -29.89
N SER A 495 13.26 -8.45 -30.60
CA SER A 495 13.51 -8.36 -32.05
C SER A 495 14.99 -8.47 -32.44
N MET A 496 15.88 -8.03 -31.55
CA MET A 496 17.34 -8.02 -31.74
C MET A 496 18.05 -9.18 -31.03
N ALA A 497 17.31 -10.00 -30.28
CA ALA A 497 17.78 -11.13 -29.50
C ALA A 497 18.88 -10.78 -28.47
N PHE A 498 18.65 -9.75 -27.65
CA PHE A 498 19.56 -9.41 -26.56
C PHE A 498 18.90 -9.49 -25.18
N SER A 499 19.73 -9.70 -24.15
CA SER A 499 19.33 -9.75 -22.75
C SER A 499 19.81 -8.51 -21.97
N PRO A 500 19.16 -8.15 -20.85
CA PRO A 500 19.51 -6.96 -20.06
C PRO A 500 20.93 -6.96 -19.48
N GLU A 501 21.51 -8.14 -19.26
CA GLU A 501 22.89 -8.29 -18.77
C GLU A 501 23.94 -7.79 -19.78
N ASN A 502 23.58 -7.75 -21.06
CA ASN A 502 24.42 -7.23 -22.14
C ASN A 502 24.22 -5.73 -22.38
N CYS A 503 23.33 -5.09 -21.61
CA CYS A 503 22.97 -3.68 -21.75
C CYS A 503 23.70 -2.78 -20.75
N VAL A 504 24.13 -1.62 -21.24
CA VAL A 504 24.61 -0.49 -20.45
C VAL A 504 23.66 0.68 -20.67
N LEU A 505 22.91 1.07 -19.63
CA LEU A 505 22.05 2.25 -19.68
C LEU A 505 22.87 3.50 -19.35
N VAL A 506 22.70 4.56 -20.13
CA VAL A 506 23.38 5.86 -19.91
C VAL A 506 22.33 6.93 -19.72
N TYR A 507 22.37 7.66 -18.59
CA TYR A 507 21.30 8.60 -18.21
C TYR A 507 21.75 9.63 -17.16
N ASP A 508 20.91 10.64 -16.91
CA ASP A 508 21.14 11.71 -15.95
C ASP A 508 20.94 11.29 -14.49
N ASP A 509 21.72 11.90 -13.59
CA ASP A 509 21.55 11.77 -12.15
C ASP A 509 21.64 13.15 -11.49
N LEU A 510 20.51 13.62 -10.97
CA LEU A 510 20.37 14.94 -10.32
C LEU A 510 21.09 15.01 -8.98
N ASP A 511 21.42 13.88 -8.35
CA ASP A 511 22.14 13.84 -7.08
C ASP A 511 23.67 13.85 -7.28
N LEU A 512 24.14 13.70 -8.52
CA LEU A 512 25.56 13.74 -8.85
C LEU A 512 25.95 15.13 -9.35
N GLN A 513 27.09 15.62 -8.83
CA GLN A 513 27.69 16.87 -9.26
C GLN A 513 28.00 16.85 -10.76
N ILE A 514 27.86 18.01 -11.40
CA ILE A 514 28.14 18.25 -12.81
C ILE A 514 29.50 17.63 -13.21
N GLY A 515 29.47 16.81 -14.25
CA GLY A 515 30.64 16.12 -14.82
C GLY A 515 31.10 14.86 -14.07
N THR A 516 30.43 14.49 -12.97
CA THR A 516 30.69 13.21 -12.30
C THR A 516 30.10 12.06 -13.12
N VAL A 517 30.88 10.99 -13.32
CA VAL A 517 30.41 9.76 -13.97
C VAL A 517 30.51 8.62 -12.96
N LYS A 518 29.42 7.87 -12.75
CA LYS A 518 29.43 6.68 -11.89
C LYS A 518 28.86 5.48 -12.61
N SER A 519 29.58 4.37 -12.59
CA SER A 519 29.09 3.07 -13.05
C SER A 519 28.47 2.28 -11.89
N ARG A 520 27.41 1.51 -12.16
CA ARG A 520 26.84 0.52 -11.25
C ARG A 520 26.38 -0.71 -12.03
N LEU A 521 26.61 -1.90 -11.47
CA LEU A 521 26.17 -3.16 -12.08
C LEU A 521 24.71 -3.49 -11.76
N ASN A 522 24.23 -3.12 -10.57
CA ASN A 522 22.88 -3.44 -10.10
C ASN A 522 22.30 -2.35 -9.14
N GLY A 523 21.05 -2.55 -8.68
CA GLY A 523 20.34 -1.64 -7.78
C GLY A 523 19.06 -0.99 -8.34
N GLY A 524 18.37 -0.21 -7.52
CA GLY A 524 17.08 0.42 -7.90
C GLY A 524 17.20 1.66 -8.79
N ALA A 525 16.07 2.18 -9.25
CA ALA A 525 16.01 3.28 -10.23
C ALA A 525 16.52 4.65 -9.74
N GLY A 526 16.65 4.86 -8.42
CA GLY A 526 17.13 6.13 -7.87
C GLY A 526 16.24 7.33 -8.20
N GLY A 527 14.93 7.11 -8.40
CA GLY A 527 13.97 8.16 -8.76
C GLY A 527 13.86 8.44 -10.27
N HIS A 528 14.76 7.88 -11.10
CA HIS A 528 14.72 8.10 -12.55
C HIS A 528 13.62 7.23 -13.21
N ARG A 529 12.65 7.88 -13.87
CA ARG A 529 11.46 7.21 -14.44
C ARG A 529 11.77 6.23 -15.57
N GLY A 530 12.68 6.58 -16.48
CA GLY A 530 13.10 5.69 -17.58
C GLY A 530 13.72 4.40 -17.07
N VAL A 531 14.72 4.50 -16.19
CA VAL A 531 15.29 3.34 -15.48
C VAL A 531 14.20 2.54 -14.77
N ALA A 532 13.29 3.16 -14.01
CA ALA A 532 12.21 2.44 -13.33
C ALA A 532 11.34 1.64 -14.31
N SER A 533 10.98 2.22 -15.46
CA SER A 533 10.24 1.56 -16.55
C SER A 533 11.01 0.38 -17.14
N ILE A 534 12.33 0.51 -17.33
CA ILE A 534 13.19 -0.56 -17.85
C ILE A 534 13.33 -1.71 -16.85
N LEU A 535 13.57 -1.42 -15.57
CA LEU A 535 13.68 -2.46 -14.53
C LEU A 535 12.37 -3.24 -14.39
N GLU A 536 11.23 -2.56 -14.51
CA GLU A 536 9.92 -3.18 -14.56
C GLU A 536 9.75 -4.04 -15.81
N ALA A 537 9.99 -3.53 -17.01
CA ALA A 537 9.77 -4.30 -18.25
C ALA A 537 10.61 -5.60 -18.27
N PHE A 538 11.89 -5.51 -17.90
CA PHE A 538 12.76 -6.67 -17.81
C PHE A 538 12.65 -7.46 -16.51
N GLN A 539 11.85 -6.98 -15.56
CA GLN A 539 11.69 -7.56 -14.23
C GLN A 539 13.06 -7.87 -13.60
N THR A 540 14.04 -6.97 -13.65
CA THR A 540 15.38 -7.21 -13.08
C THR A 540 16.04 -5.90 -12.66
N ASP A 541 16.90 -5.94 -11.63
CA ASP A 541 17.76 -4.83 -11.25
C ASP A 541 19.22 -5.00 -11.73
N ALA A 542 19.54 -6.16 -12.31
CA ALA A 542 20.86 -6.53 -12.84
C ALA A 542 21.07 -5.97 -14.24
N ILE A 543 21.04 -4.63 -14.35
CA ILE A 543 21.36 -3.91 -15.58
C ILE A 543 22.45 -2.90 -15.26
N ARG A 544 23.55 -2.97 -16.02
CA ARG A 544 24.66 -2.06 -15.88
C ARG A 544 24.23 -0.65 -16.29
N ARG A 545 24.70 0.32 -15.52
CA ARG A 545 24.29 1.72 -15.61
C ARG A 545 25.49 2.64 -15.50
N VAL A 546 25.53 3.63 -16.37
CA VAL A 546 26.46 4.75 -16.33
C VAL A 546 25.64 6.02 -16.08
N LYS A 547 25.79 6.56 -14.88
CA LYS A 547 25.11 7.76 -14.41
C LYS A 547 25.97 8.98 -14.72
N VAL A 548 25.37 10.00 -15.32
CA VAL A 548 26.02 11.27 -15.65
C VAL A 548 25.44 12.36 -14.76
N GLY A 549 26.28 12.98 -13.93
CA GLY A 549 25.83 13.99 -12.98
C GLY A 549 25.50 15.31 -13.64
N VAL A 550 24.26 15.78 -13.44
CA VAL A 550 23.70 17.00 -14.04
C VAL A 550 23.51 18.14 -13.02
N GLY A 551 23.84 17.93 -11.74
CA GLY A 551 23.62 18.92 -10.68
C GLY A 551 22.14 19.07 -10.28
N LYS A 552 21.88 19.83 -9.22
CA LYS A 552 20.52 20.08 -8.73
C LYS A 552 19.86 21.24 -9.48
N ALA A 553 18.53 21.22 -9.58
CA ALA A 553 17.76 22.30 -10.21
C ALA A 553 18.09 23.66 -9.57
N GLY A 554 18.60 24.60 -10.37
CA GLY A 554 19.02 25.94 -9.93
C GLY A 554 20.53 26.20 -9.96
N GLU A 555 21.36 25.16 -10.15
CA GLU A 555 22.75 25.35 -10.57
C GLU A 555 22.73 25.72 -12.07
N GLU A 556 23.22 26.92 -12.43
CA GLU A 556 23.28 27.36 -13.83
C GLU A 556 24.05 26.33 -14.66
N LEU A 557 23.35 25.73 -15.63
CA LEU A 557 23.93 24.81 -16.59
C LEU A 557 24.59 25.63 -17.70
N ASP A 558 25.91 25.75 -17.65
CA ASP A 558 26.68 26.21 -18.81
C ASP A 558 26.71 25.08 -19.85
N HIS A 559 25.66 25.01 -20.68
CA HIS A 559 25.39 23.95 -21.66
C HIS A 559 26.54 23.72 -22.66
N VAL A 560 27.41 24.70 -22.85
CA VAL A 560 28.46 24.71 -23.88
C VAL A 560 29.70 23.89 -23.48
N ASN A 561 29.93 23.65 -22.18
CA ASN A 561 31.13 22.94 -21.68
C ASN A 561 30.85 21.56 -21.05
N TYR A 562 29.59 21.13 -21.01
CA TYR A 562 29.14 20.02 -20.17
C TYR A 562 29.50 18.61 -20.69
N VAL A 563 29.38 18.37 -21.99
CA VAL A 563 29.56 17.03 -22.61
C VAL A 563 30.95 16.84 -23.26
N PRO A 564 31.50 17.81 -24.03
CA PRO A 564 32.73 17.59 -24.80
C PRO A 564 33.97 17.34 -23.93
N ALA A 565 34.08 17.99 -22.76
CA ALA A 565 35.28 17.94 -21.92
C ALA A 565 35.50 16.59 -21.20
N ARG A 566 34.51 15.68 -21.20
CA ARG A 566 34.57 14.41 -20.43
C ARG A 566 34.16 13.16 -21.22
N VAL A 567 33.96 13.25 -22.53
CA VAL A 567 33.65 12.11 -23.43
C VAL A 567 34.62 10.95 -23.23
N LYS A 568 35.93 11.20 -23.10
CA LYS A 568 36.91 10.13 -22.85
C LYS A 568 36.63 9.33 -21.57
N VAL A 569 36.17 9.99 -20.51
CA VAL A 569 35.86 9.36 -19.20
C VAL A 569 34.57 8.55 -19.29
N VAL A 570 33.55 9.09 -19.96
CA VAL A 570 32.27 8.40 -20.17
C VAL A 570 32.46 7.20 -21.10
N VAL A 571 33.15 7.36 -22.23
CA VAL A 571 33.50 6.29 -23.17
C VAL A 571 34.28 5.19 -22.46
N ALA A 572 35.31 5.53 -21.66
CA ALA A 572 36.07 4.52 -20.92
C ALA A 572 35.19 3.76 -19.90
N SER A 573 34.28 4.45 -19.21
CA SER A 573 33.36 3.86 -18.23
C SER A 573 32.26 3.01 -18.87
N VAL A 574 31.76 3.39 -20.04
CA VAL A 574 30.75 2.65 -20.80
C VAL A 574 31.37 1.41 -21.46
N MET A 575 32.59 1.52 -21.98
CA MET A 575 33.28 0.47 -22.74
C MET A 575 34.05 -0.54 -21.87
N GLN A 576 34.07 -0.38 -20.54
CA GLN A 576 34.59 -1.41 -19.63
C GLN A 576 33.84 -2.75 -19.83
N PRO A 577 34.44 -3.92 -19.58
CA PRO A 577 33.74 -5.19 -19.65
C PRO A 577 32.59 -5.27 -18.63
N THR A 578 31.48 -5.91 -19.00
CA THR A 578 30.61 -6.57 -18.02
C THR A 578 31.44 -7.71 -17.42
N ALA A 579 31.69 -7.69 -16.11
CA ALA A 579 32.43 -8.78 -15.46
C ALA A 579 31.74 -10.12 -15.74
N GLU A 580 32.52 -11.12 -16.12
CA GLU A 580 32.06 -12.51 -16.31
C GLU A 580 31.46 -13.11 -15.04
#